data_AF-A0A498NMC4-F1
#
_entry.id   AF-A0A498NMC4-F1
#
_cell.length_a   1.000
_cell.length_b   1.000
_cell.length_c   1.000
_cell.angle_alpha   90.00
_cell.angle_beta   90.00
_cell.angle_gamma   90.00
#
_symmetry.space_group_name_H-M   'P 1'
#
loop_
_entity.id
_entity.type
_entity.pdbx_description
1 polymer ?
#
loop_
_entity_poly.entity_id
_entity_poly.type
_entity_poly.pdbx_seq_one_letter_code
_entity_poly.pdbx_strand_id
1 'polypeptide(L)'
;MNVSALRTRLHFLQRSRVPVPLPRSNVPGNGLLWPVAWAILRNKGQNTTVNIGAEFARWETLKAQRGMKSDVELATFLLNRSSSSYQHRMLREFLREVDADADDLLLHNNVRWLSKGRVLSRFWSIRREVASFLAQAASQKATQFSDFLENEKHMDNVAFLVDITSHLNELNIRLQGKDNSVCELMTAVRSFQKKLEVFKEDLQADCAHFPTVQEQVQGQRDVLSFVDFIDKLIVNFSNRFDSFSFGQHLTMFIQNPFLITDVRGFSKEVTQHFKWANVGHLQMQLVDLQADVALKEQFVKTDPSTFWLQVVPETAFPGLRKVALHILTMFGSTYNCEAAFSTMNIIKTKYRSRLTNEHLQMCMRIALTPFKPRFKILASQARAQFSH
;
A
#
# COMPACT_ATOMS: atom_id res chain seq x y z
N MET A 1 6.96 21.82 -12.56
CA MET A 1 7.71 20.91 -11.66
C MET A 1 9.14 21.41 -11.53
N ASN A 2 9.53 21.86 -10.33
CA ASN A 2 10.79 22.56 -10.08
C ASN A 2 11.98 21.57 -10.05
N VAL A 3 13.02 21.84 -10.85
CA VAL A 3 14.24 21.02 -10.99
C VAL A 3 14.98 20.85 -9.65
N SER A 4 14.75 21.77 -8.70
CA SER A 4 15.29 21.69 -7.33
C SER A 4 14.75 20.50 -6.52
N ALA A 5 13.46 20.15 -6.66
CA ALA A 5 12.85 19.03 -5.92
C ALA A 5 13.36 17.66 -6.41
N LEU A 6 13.66 17.55 -7.70
CA LEU A 6 14.31 16.37 -8.29
C LEU A 6 15.76 16.22 -7.81
N ARG A 7 16.49 17.33 -7.63
CA ARG A 7 17.88 17.33 -7.15
C ARG A 7 17.97 16.83 -5.69
N THR A 8 17.02 17.21 -4.85
CA THR A 8 16.92 16.74 -3.45
C THR A 8 16.55 15.26 -3.37
N ARG A 9 15.64 14.78 -4.23
CA ARG A 9 15.25 13.35 -4.31
C ARG A 9 16.39 12.44 -4.78
N LEU A 10 17.29 12.92 -5.64
CA LEU A 10 18.47 12.16 -6.08
C LEU A 10 19.63 12.17 -5.07
N HIS A 11 19.81 13.25 -4.30
CA HIS A 11 20.89 13.33 -3.31
C HIS A 11 20.72 12.35 -2.14
N PHE A 12 19.47 12.01 -1.79
CA PHE A 12 19.18 11.05 -0.72
C PHE A 12 19.65 9.62 -1.05
N LEU A 13 19.70 9.26 -2.34
CA LEU A 13 20.21 7.97 -2.82
C LEU A 13 21.75 7.88 -2.82
N GLN A 14 22.47 8.98 -2.63
CA GLN A 14 23.93 9.03 -2.77
C GLN A 14 24.74 8.82 -1.48
N ARG A 15 24.11 8.78 -0.29
CA ARG A 15 24.86 8.75 0.99
C ARG A 15 25.25 7.36 1.53
N SER A 16 24.93 6.26 0.85
CA SER A 16 25.43 4.93 1.22
C SER A 16 26.83 4.67 0.62
N ARG A 17 27.86 5.32 1.17
CA ARG A 17 29.27 4.98 0.89
C ARG A 17 29.82 4.10 2.02
N VAL A 18 29.83 2.78 1.81
CA VAL A 18 30.84 1.88 2.39
C VAL A 18 31.17 0.82 1.34
N PRO A 19 32.45 0.61 0.97
CA PRO A 19 32.84 -0.41 0.02
C PRO A 19 33.00 -1.77 0.74
N VAL A 20 32.35 -2.82 0.24
CA VAL A 20 32.61 -4.21 0.68
C VAL A 20 32.88 -5.06 -0.57
N PRO A 21 33.95 -5.87 -0.62
CA PRO A 21 34.31 -6.66 -1.79
C PRO A 21 33.40 -7.89 -1.96
N LEU A 22 33.17 -8.30 -3.21
CA LEU A 22 32.44 -9.52 -3.57
C LEU A 22 33.34 -10.76 -3.52
N PRO A 23 32.89 -11.89 -2.94
CA PRO A 23 33.35 -13.22 -3.34
C PRO A 23 32.35 -13.93 -4.27
N ARG A 24 32.89 -14.78 -5.13
CA ARG A 24 32.23 -15.58 -6.18
C ARG A 24 31.57 -16.86 -5.64
N SER A 25 30.44 -17.21 -6.27
CA SER A 25 29.86 -18.55 -6.55
C SER A 25 29.56 -19.58 -5.44
N ASN A 26 28.35 -20.16 -5.58
CA ASN A 26 27.86 -21.48 -5.15
C ASN A 26 27.33 -21.68 -3.72
N VAL A 27 26.02 -21.45 -3.52
CA VAL A 27 25.13 -22.15 -2.55
C VAL A 27 23.70 -22.20 -3.15
N PRO A 28 22.89 -23.27 -2.96
CA PRO A 28 21.65 -23.52 -3.69
C PRO A 28 20.53 -22.54 -3.30
N GLY A 29 19.59 -22.33 -4.24
CA GLY A 29 18.51 -21.36 -4.16
C GLY A 29 17.60 -21.54 -2.94
N ASN A 30 17.87 -20.74 -1.90
CA ASN A 30 16.95 -20.42 -0.83
C ASN A 30 16.66 -18.91 -0.86
N GLY A 31 15.43 -18.56 -0.50
CA GLY A 31 14.82 -17.24 -0.65
C GLY A 31 15.68 -16.06 -0.22
N LEU A 32 15.82 -15.09 -1.13
CA LEU A 32 16.45 -13.79 -0.87
C LEU A 32 15.76 -12.72 -1.74
N LEU A 33 14.75 -12.07 -1.16
CA LEU A 33 14.30 -10.71 -1.52
C LEU A 33 13.97 -9.94 -0.23
N TRP A 34 14.99 -9.67 0.57
CA TRP A 34 15.07 -8.63 1.61
C TRP A 34 16.12 -7.59 1.10
N PRO A 35 16.43 -6.40 1.66
CA PRO A 35 15.81 -5.47 2.64
C PRO A 35 16.12 -3.96 2.35
N VAL A 36 15.24 -3.14 1.74
CA VAL A 36 15.66 -1.74 1.34
C VAL A 36 14.83 -0.60 1.97
N ALA A 37 13.67 -0.85 2.57
CA ALA A 37 13.01 0.14 3.45
C ALA A 37 13.62 0.17 4.88
N TRP A 38 14.59 -0.70 5.17
CA TRP A 38 15.26 -0.80 6.48
C TRP A 38 16.24 0.35 6.78
N ALA A 39 16.47 1.26 5.81
CA ALA A 39 17.63 2.16 5.85
C ALA A 39 17.35 3.67 5.90
N ILE A 40 16.12 4.17 5.75
CA ILE A 40 15.93 5.63 5.54
C ILE A 40 15.83 6.49 6.82
N LEU A 41 15.54 5.97 8.03
CA LEU A 41 15.56 6.81 9.26
C LEU A 41 16.06 6.08 10.51
N ARG A 42 17.23 5.44 10.41
CA ARG A 42 18.02 5.04 11.59
C ARG A 42 18.72 6.28 12.18
N ASN A 43 17.98 7.26 12.71
CA ASN A 43 18.57 8.25 13.62
C ASN A 43 17.54 8.72 14.67
N LYS A 44 17.74 8.19 15.88
CA LYS A 44 17.08 8.50 17.16
C LYS A 44 15.68 7.91 17.41
N GLY A 45 15.64 6.57 17.54
CA GLY A 45 14.92 5.93 18.65
C GLY A 45 13.42 5.66 18.53
N GLN A 46 12.76 5.93 17.39
CA GLN A 46 11.34 5.56 17.22
C GLN A 46 11.11 4.89 15.85
N ASN A 47 10.66 3.63 15.90
CA ASN A 47 10.33 2.80 14.74
C ASN A 47 9.14 3.38 13.97
N THR A 48 9.41 4.17 12.94
CA THR A 48 8.37 4.73 12.07
C THR A 48 8.66 4.37 10.61
N THR A 49 8.44 3.10 10.30
CA THR A 49 8.11 2.64 8.94
C THR A 49 6.96 1.64 9.06
N VAL A 50 5.87 1.87 8.32
CA VAL A 50 4.78 0.91 8.19
C VAL A 50 5.32 -0.29 7.43
N ASN A 51 5.86 -1.27 8.15
CA ASN A 51 6.34 -2.50 7.57
C ASN A 51 5.13 -3.42 7.33
N ILE A 52 4.52 -3.30 6.14
CA ILE A 52 3.41 -4.15 5.68
C ILE A 52 3.74 -5.65 5.82
N GLY A 53 5.01 -6.05 5.79
CA GLY A 53 5.44 -7.43 6.08
C GLY A 53 5.40 -7.81 7.57
N ALA A 54 5.66 -6.88 8.48
CA ALA A 54 5.48 -7.05 9.92
C ALA A 54 4.01 -6.89 10.36
N GLU A 55 3.18 -6.14 9.59
CA GLU A 55 1.71 -6.24 9.62
C GLU A 55 1.29 -7.69 9.38
N PHE A 56 1.87 -8.31 8.34
CA PHE A 56 1.61 -9.70 7.96
C PHE A 56 1.97 -10.71 9.04
N ALA A 57 3.17 -10.63 9.61
CA ALA A 57 3.57 -11.58 10.65
C ALA A 57 2.64 -11.54 11.88
N ARG A 58 2.17 -10.34 12.28
CA ARG A 58 1.24 -10.18 13.41
C ARG A 58 -0.20 -10.55 13.05
N TRP A 59 -0.61 -10.32 11.79
CA TRP A 59 -1.89 -10.81 11.26
C TRP A 59 -1.92 -12.34 11.16
N GLU A 60 -0.81 -12.99 10.76
CA GLU A 60 -0.66 -14.46 10.83
C GLU A 60 -0.79 -14.96 12.28
N THR A 61 -0.28 -14.20 13.26
CA THR A 61 -0.46 -14.50 14.69
C THR A 61 -1.91 -14.34 15.13
N LEU A 62 -2.60 -13.26 14.72
CA LEU A 62 -4.02 -13.03 15.05
C LEU A 62 -4.95 -14.09 14.44
N LYS A 63 -4.69 -14.51 13.20
CA LYS A 63 -5.37 -15.65 12.56
C LYS A 63 -5.16 -16.96 13.30
N ALA A 64 -3.93 -17.22 13.75
CA ALA A 64 -3.59 -18.42 14.51
C ALA A 64 -4.33 -18.46 15.87
N GLN A 65 -4.49 -17.31 16.53
CA GLN A 65 -5.18 -17.20 17.82
C GLN A 65 -6.70 -17.44 17.76
N ARG A 66 -7.33 -17.24 16.59
CA ARG A 66 -8.79 -17.36 16.40
C ARG A 66 -9.20 -18.63 15.62
N GLY A 67 -8.27 -19.54 15.34
CA GLY A 67 -8.55 -20.75 14.55
C GLY A 67 -8.71 -20.51 13.04
N MET A 68 -8.74 -19.26 12.58
CA MET A 68 -8.89 -18.92 11.16
C MET A 68 -7.68 -19.31 10.30
N LYS A 69 -6.54 -19.64 10.93
CA LYS A 69 -5.34 -20.08 10.21
C LYS A 69 -5.57 -21.39 9.46
N SER A 70 -6.23 -22.38 10.07
CA SER A 70 -6.57 -23.63 9.38
C SER A 70 -7.52 -23.36 8.22
N ASP A 71 -8.52 -22.52 8.41
CA ASP A 71 -9.57 -22.27 7.40
C ASP A 71 -9.01 -21.50 6.21
N VAL A 72 -8.12 -20.53 6.45
CA VAL A 72 -7.41 -19.79 5.40
C VAL A 72 -6.36 -20.67 4.72
N GLU A 73 -5.60 -21.49 5.45
CA GLU A 73 -4.65 -22.42 4.84
C GLU A 73 -5.37 -23.50 4.04
N LEU A 74 -6.52 -23.97 4.51
CA LEU A 74 -7.37 -24.93 3.81
C LEU A 74 -8.01 -24.31 2.57
N ALA A 75 -8.56 -23.11 2.65
CA ALA A 75 -9.02 -22.34 1.49
C ALA A 75 -7.86 -22.06 0.51
N THR A 76 -6.70 -21.63 1.00
CA THR A 76 -5.51 -21.35 0.17
C THR A 76 -4.91 -22.62 -0.44
N PHE A 77 -5.03 -23.76 0.25
CA PHE A 77 -4.65 -25.09 -0.22
C PHE A 77 -5.64 -25.61 -1.27
N LEU A 78 -6.95 -25.43 -1.04
CA LEU A 78 -8.05 -25.65 -1.99
C LEU A 78 -7.79 -24.90 -3.31
N LEU A 79 -7.31 -23.66 -3.21
CA LEU A 79 -6.96 -22.79 -4.33
C LEU A 79 -5.65 -23.16 -5.04
N ASN A 80 -4.72 -23.85 -4.35
CA ASN A 80 -3.40 -24.17 -4.88
C ASN A 80 -3.23 -25.61 -5.38
N ARG A 81 -4.15 -26.53 -5.06
CA ARG A 81 -4.00 -27.96 -5.41
C ARG A 81 -5.33 -28.68 -5.63
N SER A 82 -5.93 -28.50 -6.81
CA SER A 82 -6.39 -29.67 -7.54
C SER A 82 -5.15 -30.56 -7.69
N SER A 83 -5.15 -31.78 -7.16
CA SER A 83 -3.93 -32.54 -6.84
C SER A 83 -3.12 -32.98 -8.07
N SER A 84 -3.51 -32.53 -9.27
CA SER A 84 -2.90 -32.75 -10.56
C SER A 84 -3.29 -31.60 -11.50
N SER A 85 -2.40 -31.21 -12.43
CA SER A 85 -2.73 -30.28 -13.53
C SER A 85 -3.92 -30.76 -14.37
N TYR A 86 -4.23 -32.05 -14.31
CA TYR A 86 -5.43 -32.65 -14.88
C TYR A 86 -6.71 -32.24 -14.13
N GLN A 87 -6.74 -32.36 -12.80
CA GLN A 87 -7.92 -31.97 -12.00
C GLN A 87 -8.22 -30.47 -12.11
N HIS A 88 -7.19 -29.63 -12.21
CA HIS A 88 -7.38 -28.19 -12.44
C HIS A 88 -7.99 -27.91 -13.81
N ARG A 89 -7.55 -28.62 -14.86
CA ARG A 89 -8.14 -28.50 -16.20
C ARG A 89 -9.59 -28.99 -16.23
N MET A 90 -9.88 -30.11 -15.57
CA MET A 90 -11.25 -30.64 -15.44
C MET A 90 -12.16 -29.66 -14.70
N LEU A 91 -11.72 -29.08 -13.59
CA LEU A 91 -12.50 -28.06 -12.87
C LEU A 91 -12.77 -26.86 -13.77
N ARG A 92 -11.77 -26.41 -14.53
CA ARG A 92 -11.90 -25.28 -15.45
C ARG A 92 -12.90 -25.53 -16.59
N GLU A 93 -12.90 -26.74 -17.14
CA GLU A 93 -13.88 -27.17 -18.14
C GLU A 93 -15.28 -27.24 -17.53
N PHE A 94 -15.42 -27.86 -16.35
CA PHE A 94 -16.68 -27.93 -15.62
C PHE A 94 -17.27 -26.54 -15.33
N LEU A 95 -16.45 -25.59 -14.84
CA LEU A 95 -16.90 -24.22 -14.56
C LEU A 95 -17.40 -23.47 -15.81
N ARG A 96 -16.81 -23.76 -16.97
CA ARG A 96 -17.27 -23.21 -18.25
C ARG A 96 -18.56 -23.87 -18.74
N GLU A 97 -18.73 -25.16 -18.49
CA GLU A 97 -19.94 -25.89 -18.86
C GLU A 97 -21.15 -25.43 -18.05
N VAL A 98 -20.96 -25.10 -16.77
CA VAL A 98 -22.04 -24.63 -15.88
C VAL A 98 -22.24 -23.11 -15.90
N ASP A 99 -21.55 -22.38 -16.80
CA ASP A 99 -21.60 -20.92 -16.91
C ASP A 99 -21.38 -20.20 -15.57
N ALA A 100 -20.39 -20.66 -14.79
CA ALA A 100 -20.10 -20.09 -13.48
C ALA A 100 -19.61 -18.64 -13.58
N ASP A 101 -19.82 -17.84 -12.53
CA ASP A 101 -19.27 -16.49 -12.37
C ASP A 101 -17.73 -16.43 -12.54
N ALA A 102 -17.08 -17.60 -12.43
CA ALA A 102 -15.67 -17.78 -12.68
C ALA A 102 -15.29 -18.96 -13.57
N ASP A 103 -14.58 -18.67 -14.66
CA ASP A 103 -13.92 -19.71 -15.45
C ASP A 103 -12.79 -20.46 -14.73
N ASP A 104 -12.25 -19.93 -13.64
CA ASP A 104 -11.05 -20.48 -12.99
C ASP A 104 -10.83 -19.93 -11.57
N LEU A 105 -10.09 -20.71 -10.77
CA LEU A 105 -9.52 -20.28 -9.50
C LEU A 105 -8.18 -19.57 -9.75
N LEU A 106 -7.93 -18.46 -9.05
CA LEU A 106 -6.67 -17.72 -9.23
C LEU A 106 -5.51 -18.48 -8.57
N LEU A 107 -4.50 -18.86 -9.37
CA LEU A 107 -3.24 -19.43 -8.86
C LEU A 107 -2.54 -18.44 -7.93
N HIS A 108 -2.23 -18.88 -6.71
CA HIS A 108 -1.51 -18.04 -5.77
C HIS A 108 -0.05 -17.87 -6.21
N ASN A 109 0.39 -16.63 -6.40
CA ASN A 109 1.80 -16.30 -6.27
C ASN A 109 2.03 -15.79 -4.85
N ASN A 110 2.98 -16.38 -4.11
CA ASN A 110 3.32 -16.10 -2.70
C ASN A 110 3.67 -14.63 -2.38
N VAL A 111 3.54 -13.71 -3.33
CA VAL A 111 4.21 -12.42 -3.33
C VAL A 111 3.30 -11.25 -2.93
N ARG A 112 1.96 -11.30 -3.02
CA ARG A 112 1.13 -10.13 -2.66
C ARG A 112 -0.24 -10.50 -2.10
N TRP A 113 -0.57 -9.93 -0.96
CA TRP A 113 -1.84 -10.11 -0.25
C TRP A 113 -3.09 -9.65 -1.01
N LEU A 114 -2.95 -8.67 -1.91
CA LEU A 114 -3.97 -8.26 -2.88
C LEU A 114 -4.45 -9.47 -3.70
N SER A 115 -3.58 -10.46 -3.95
CA SER A 115 -3.98 -11.70 -4.60
C SER A 115 -4.85 -12.56 -3.68
N LYS A 116 -4.53 -12.66 -2.38
CA LYS A 116 -5.26 -13.54 -1.44
C LYS A 116 -6.73 -13.12 -1.26
N GLY A 117 -7.02 -11.82 -1.12
CA GLY A 117 -8.40 -11.33 -1.04
C GLY A 117 -9.19 -11.60 -2.32
N ARG A 118 -8.57 -11.39 -3.49
CA ARG A 118 -9.19 -11.73 -4.79
C ARG A 118 -9.45 -13.22 -4.93
N VAL A 119 -8.53 -14.05 -4.43
CA VAL A 119 -8.70 -15.50 -4.52
C VAL A 119 -9.85 -15.96 -3.60
N LEU A 120 -9.98 -15.42 -2.39
CA LEU A 120 -11.12 -15.68 -1.50
C LEU A 120 -12.45 -15.26 -2.13
N SER A 121 -12.51 -14.06 -2.70
CA SER A 121 -13.71 -13.57 -3.40
C SER A 121 -14.09 -14.48 -4.57
N ARG A 122 -13.11 -14.94 -5.36
CA ARG A 122 -13.34 -15.90 -6.46
C ARG A 122 -13.83 -17.25 -5.96
N PHE A 123 -13.24 -17.75 -4.87
CA PHE A 123 -13.70 -18.99 -4.25
C PHE A 123 -15.16 -18.88 -3.79
N TRP A 124 -15.53 -17.77 -3.15
CA TRP A 124 -16.90 -17.53 -2.71
C TRP A 124 -17.91 -17.60 -3.85
N SER A 125 -17.58 -17.00 -5.01
CA SER A 125 -18.48 -16.95 -6.16
C SER A 125 -18.74 -18.31 -6.79
N ILE A 126 -17.80 -19.27 -6.69
CA ILE A 126 -17.97 -20.60 -7.30
C ILE A 126 -18.06 -21.76 -6.29
N ARG A 127 -18.32 -21.44 -5.02
CA ARG A 127 -18.28 -22.44 -3.94
C ARG A 127 -19.28 -23.59 -4.12
N ARG A 128 -20.43 -23.32 -4.77
CA ARG A 128 -21.48 -24.33 -4.99
C ARG A 128 -21.13 -25.29 -6.11
N GLU A 129 -20.51 -24.77 -7.17
CA GLU A 129 -19.96 -25.49 -8.30
C GLU A 129 -18.79 -26.36 -7.85
N VAL A 130 -17.91 -25.79 -7.01
CA VAL A 130 -16.81 -26.54 -6.39
C VAL A 130 -17.35 -27.67 -5.51
N ALA A 131 -18.38 -27.43 -4.68
CA ALA A 131 -19.02 -28.48 -3.88
C ALA A 131 -19.56 -29.61 -4.76
N SER A 132 -20.24 -29.25 -5.86
CA SER A 132 -20.81 -30.21 -6.82
C SER A 132 -19.74 -31.04 -7.53
N PHE A 133 -18.63 -30.41 -7.92
CA PHE A 133 -17.48 -31.09 -8.52
C PHE A 133 -16.80 -32.05 -7.52
N LEU A 134 -16.66 -31.63 -6.26
CA LEU A 134 -16.05 -32.46 -5.21
C LEU A 134 -16.90 -33.67 -4.85
N ALA A 135 -18.23 -33.55 -4.86
CA ALA A 135 -19.14 -34.67 -4.65
C ALA A 135 -18.96 -35.79 -5.70
N GLN A 136 -18.52 -35.44 -6.92
CA GLN A 136 -18.22 -36.41 -7.99
C GLN A 136 -16.82 -37.04 -7.84
N ALA A 137 -15.93 -36.44 -7.05
CA ALA A 137 -14.56 -36.89 -6.89
C ALA A 137 -14.44 -37.90 -5.73
N ALA A 138 -14.24 -39.17 -6.03
CA ALA A 138 -14.08 -40.25 -5.03
C ALA A 138 -12.67 -40.31 -4.39
N SER A 139 -12.13 -39.17 -3.93
CA SER A 139 -10.81 -39.11 -3.27
C SER A 139 -10.93 -38.66 -1.81
N GLN A 140 -10.08 -39.19 -0.93
CA GLN A 140 -10.05 -38.80 0.50
C GLN A 140 -9.88 -37.29 0.72
N LYS A 141 -9.14 -36.62 -0.18
CA LYS A 141 -9.01 -35.16 -0.16
C LYS A 141 -10.33 -34.47 -0.51
N ALA A 142 -11.03 -34.95 -1.54
CA ALA A 142 -12.33 -34.41 -1.92
C ALA A 142 -13.35 -34.53 -0.77
N THR A 143 -13.34 -35.65 -0.04
CA THR A 143 -14.17 -35.83 1.17
C THR A 143 -13.85 -34.78 2.24
N GLN A 144 -12.58 -34.59 2.58
CA GLN A 144 -12.18 -33.54 3.55
C GLN A 144 -12.61 -32.13 3.12
N PHE A 145 -12.67 -31.89 1.81
CA PHE A 145 -13.09 -30.61 1.27
C PHE A 145 -14.61 -30.43 1.27
N SER A 146 -15.36 -31.48 0.97
CA SER A 146 -16.82 -31.47 1.14
C SER A 146 -17.18 -31.23 2.60
N ASP A 147 -16.52 -31.92 3.54
CA ASP A 147 -16.73 -31.73 4.98
C ASP A 147 -16.49 -30.27 5.42
N PHE A 148 -15.51 -29.60 4.81
CA PHE A 148 -15.22 -28.18 5.06
C PHE A 148 -16.31 -27.25 4.51
N LEU A 149 -16.77 -27.48 3.28
CA LEU A 149 -17.80 -26.67 2.63
C LEU A 149 -19.18 -26.83 3.29
N GLU A 150 -19.47 -28.02 3.81
CA GLU A 150 -20.70 -28.33 4.55
C GLU A 150 -20.67 -27.76 5.98
N ASN A 151 -19.48 -27.47 6.51
CA ASN A 151 -19.36 -26.88 7.84
C ASN A 151 -19.69 -25.38 7.82
N GLU A 152 -20.89 -25.08 8.30
CA GLU A 152 -21.42 -23.72 8.39
C GLU A 152 -20.49 -22.72 9.07
N LYS A 153 -19.83 -23.11 10.16
CA LYS A 153 -18.92 -22.24 10.92
C LYS A 153 -17.67 -21.89 10.11
N HIS A 154 -17.16 -22.83 9.33
CA HIS A 154 -16.05 -22.55 8.43
C HIS A 154 -16.48 -21.61 7.31
N MET A 155 -17.67 -21.80 6.76
CA MET A 155 -18.19 -20.93 5.70
C MET A 155 -18.52 -19.52 6.20
N ASP A 156 -18.93 -19.34 7.46
CA ASP A 156 -19.02 -18.02 8.10
C ASP A 156 -17.67 -17.32 8.13
N ASN A 157 -16.63 -18.03 8.57
CA ASN A 157 -15.28 -17.47 8.62
C ASN A 157 -14.82 -17.06 7.22
N VAL A 158 -15.09 -17.88 6.20
CA VAL A 158 -14.74 -17.56 4.81
C VAL A 158 -15.50 -16.32 4.34
N ALA A 159 -16.80 -16.23 4.59
CA ALA A 159 -17.61 -15.05 4.24
C ALA A 159 -17.01 -13.78 4.85
N PHE A 160 -16.81 -13.78 6.18
CA PHE A 160 -16.21 -12.66 6.87
C PHE A 160 -14.84 -12.27 6.30
N LEU A 161 -14.02 -13.27 5.97
CA LEU A 161 -12.70 -13.05 5.37
C LEU A 161 -12.79 -12.42 3.98
N VAL A 162 -13.75 -12.82 3.14
CA VAL A 162 -13.96 -12.21 1.81
C VAL A 162 -14.21 -10.71 1.96
N ASP A 163 -15.17 -10.34 2.82
CA ASP A 163 -15.56 -8.94 3.00
C ASP A 163 -14.46 -8.10 3.66
N ILE A 164 -13.87 -8.55 4.78
CA ILE A 164 -12.83 -7.77 5.48
C ILE A 164 -11.56 -7.64 4.64
N THR A 165 -11.19 -8.67 3.85
CA THR A 165 -10.03 -8.57 2.96
C THR A 165 -10.30 -7.65 1.78
N SER A 166 -11.55 -7.55 1.32
CA SER A 166 -11.97 -6.55 0.32
C SER A 166 -11.75 -5.13 0.84
N HIS A 167 -12.27 -4.82 2.04
CA HIS A 167 -12.09 -3.51 2.68
C HIS A 167 -10.62 -3.14 2.89
N LEU A 168 -9.81 -4.08 3.36
CA LEU A 168 -8.37 -3.89 3.51
C LEU A 168 -7.71 -3.63 2.15
N ASN A 169 -8.08 -4.41 1.13
CA ASN A 169 -7.56 -4.30 -0.23
C ASN A 169 -7.84 -2.92 -0.84
N GLU A 170 -9.03 -2.34 -0.60
CA GLU A 170 -9.34 -0.97 -0.99
C GLU A 170 -8.38 0.05 -0.36
N LEU A 171 -8.16 -0.04 0.97
CA LEU A 171 -7.21 0.84 1.65
C LEU A 171 -5.82 0.72 1.01
N ASN A 172 -5.36 -0.50 0.76
CA ASN A 172 -4.01 -0.70 0.25
C ASN A 172 -3.81 -0.24 -1.18
N ILE A 173 -4.81 -0.39 -2.05
CA ILE A 173 -4.76 0.21 -3.38
C ILE A 173 -4.57 1.73 -3.26
N ARG A 174 -5.30 2.37 -2.33
CA ARG A 174 -5.10 3.80 -2.05
C ARG A 174 -3.70 4.09 -1.53
N LEU A 175 -3.14 3.25 -0.65
CA LEU A 175 -1.79 3.46 -0.10
C LEU A 175 -0.66 3.24 -1.12
N GLN A 176 -0.86 2.36 -2.09
CA GLN A 176 0.13 2.01 -3.12
C GLN A 176 0.01 2.86 -4.39
N GLY A 177 -0.93 3.81 -4.42
CA GLY A 177 -1.10 4.73 -5.55
C GLY A 177 0.15 5.54 -5.87
N LYS A 178 0.27 5.89 -7.15
CA LYS A 178 1.29 6.82 -7.64
C LYS A 178 0.92 8.24 -7.21
N ASP A 179 1.92 9.07 -6.94
CA ASP A 179 1.80 10.50 -6.68
C ASP A 179 1.03 10.90 -5.40
N ASN A 180 0.76 9.94 -4.48
CA ASN A 180 0.18 10.25 -3.18
C ASN A 180 1.15 11.00 -2.25
N SER A 181 0.68 12.11 -1.70
CA SER A 181 1.32 12.83 -0.60
C SER A 181 1.17 12.09 0.73
N VAL A 182 2.07 12.35 1.68
CA VAL A 182 1.94 11.80 3.04
C VAL A 182 0.61 12.18 3.69
N CYS A 183 0.11 13.39 3.43
CA CYS A 183 -1.16 13.88 3.98
C CYS A 183 -2.37 13.10 3.45
N GLU A 184 -2.41 12.78 2.16
CA GLU A 184 -3.48 11.97 1.56
C GLU A 184 -3.47 10.53 2.11
N LEU A 185 -2.29 9.94 2.24
CA LEU A 185 -2.14 8.61 2.83
C LEU A 185 -2.62 8.59 4.28
N MET A 186 -2.25 9.58 5.08
CA MET A 186 -2.73 9.67 6.45
C MET A 186 -4.23 9.88 6.54
N THR A 187 -4.80 10.66 5.62
CA THR A 187 -6.25 10.84 5.52
C THR A 187 -6.94 9.53 5.19
N ALA A 188 -6.40 8.74 4.25
CA ALA A 188 -6.94 7.42 3.90
C ALA A 188 -6.90 6.45 5.09
N VAL A 189 -5.80 6.42 5.84
CA VAL A 189 -5.70 5.57 7.05
C VAL A 189 -6.68 6.01 8.14
N ARG A 190 -6.75 7.32 8.45
CA ARG A 190 -7.71 7.85 9.45
C ARG A 190 -9.15 7.57 9.06
N SER A 191 -9.48 7.72 7.78
CA SER A 191 -10.80 7.36 7.25
C SER A 191 -11.07 5.87 7.46
N PHE A 192 -10.09 5.00 7.21
CA PHE A 192 -10.25 3.57 7.42
C PHE A 192 -10.39 3.19 8.89
N GLN A 193 -9.65 3.83 9.82
CA GLN A 193 -9.85 3.64 11.26
C GLN A 193 -11.30 3.92 11.67
N LYS A 194 -11.89 5.02 11.18
CA LYS A 194 -13.31 5.33 11.41
C LYS A 194 -14.25 4.30 10.77
N LYS A 195 -13.92 3.80 9.58
CA LYS A 195 -14.70 2.73 8.94
C LYS A 195 -14.68 1.45 9.77
N LEU A 196 -13.58 1.10 10.42
CA LEU A 196 -13.51 -0.10 11.27
C LEU A 196 -14.50 -0.02 12.45
N GLU A 197 -14.67 1.15 13.05
CA GLU A 197 -15.70 1.36 14.08
C GLU A 197 -17.11 1.13 13.52
N VAL A 198 -17.40 1.70 12.33
CA VAL A 198 -18.68 1.47 11.64
C VAL A 198 -18.89 0.00 11.31
N PHE A 199 -17.85 -0.69 10.83
CA PHE A 199 -17.92 -2.12 10.51
C PHE A 199 -18.19 -2.98 11.73
N LYS A 200 -17.64 -2.59 12.89
CA LYS A 200 -17.89 -3.29 14.15
C LYS A 200 -19.36 -3.20 14.53
N GLU A 201 -19.95 -2.01 14.46
CA GLU A 201 -21.38 -1.78 14.74
C GLU A 201 -22.26 -2.51 13.72
N ASP A 202 -21.93 -2.42 12.43
CA ASP A 202 -22.64 -3.04 11.31
C ASP A 202 -22.73 -4.57 11.42
N LEU A 203 -21.65 -5.23 11.85
CA LEU A 203 -21.64 -6.68 12.08
C LEU A 203 -22.66 -7.13 13.14
N GLN A 204 -22.98 -6.26 14.10
CA GLN A 204 -23.96 -6.54 15.16
C GLN A 204 -25.39 -6.16 14.74
N ALA A 205 -25.55 -5.55 13.57
CA ALA A 205 -26.80 -5.11 13.00
C ALA A 205 -27.15 -5.94 11.77
N ASP A 206 -27.30 -5.31 10.60
CA ASP A 206 -27.76 -5.90 9.35
C ASP A 206 -26.62 -6.37 8.44
N CYS A 207 -25.34 -6.20 8.84
CA CYS A 207 -24.16 -6.57 8.07
C CYS A 207 -24.13 -5.93 6.66
N ALA A 208 -24.63 -4.69 6.51
CA ALA A 208 -24.72 -4.02 5.21
C ALA A 208 -23.35 -3.83 4.52
N HIS A 209 -22.27 -3.76 5.30
CA HIS A 209 -20.90 -3.64 4.80
C HIS A 209 -20.22 -5.01 4.64
N PHE A 210 -20.91 -6.09 4.99
CA PHE A 210 -20.43 -7.47 4.89
C PHE A 210 -21.44 -8.34 4.11
N PRO A 211 -21.60 -8.09 2.79
CA PRO A 211 -22.63 -8.74 1.98
C PRO A 211 -22.50 -10.26 1.93
N THR A 212 -21.27 -10.81 1.94
CA THR A 212 -21.10 -12.27 1.95
C THR A 212 -21.45 -12.88 3.31
N VAL A 213 -21.16 -12.17 4.41
CA VAL A 213 -21.61 -12.57 5.76
C VAL A 213 -23.13 -12.52 5.84
N GLN A 214 -23.74 -11.45 5.32
CA GLN A 214 -25.19 -11.29 5.28
C GLN A 214 -25.86 -12.44 4.50
N GLU A 215 -25.31 -12.80 3.33
CA GLU A 215 -25.76 -13.94 2.52
C GLU A 215 -25.66 -15.28 3.28
N GLN A 216 -24.56 -15.48 4.01
CA GLN A 216 -24.20 -16.74 4.65
C GLN A 216 -24.91 -16.98 5.99
N VAL A 217 -25.08 -15.94 6.80
CA VAL A 217 -25.58 -16.03 8.17
C VAL A 217 -27.10 -15.95 8.25
N GLN A 218 -27.75 -15.33 7.26
CA GLN A 218 -29.22 -15.17 7.20
C GLN A 218 -29.86 -14.69 8.53
N GLY A 219 -29.10 -13.93 9.34
CA GLY A 219 -29.54 -13.35 10.61
C GLY A 219 -29.49 -14.25 11.86
N GLN A 220 -28.92 -15.46 11.82
CA GLN A 220 -29.04 -16.43 12.93
C GLN A 220 -27.73 -16.86 13.62
N ARG A 221 -26.55 -16.42 13.19
CA ARG A 221 -25.25 -16.91 13.72
C ARG A 221 -24.46 -15.90 14.56
N ASP A 222 -23.58 -16.47 15.38
CA ASP A 222 -22.72 -15.74 16.32
C ASP A 222 -21.61 -14.96 15.61
N VAL A 223 -21.82 -13.65 15.46
CA VAL A 223 -20.86 -12.68 14.91
C VAL A 223 -19.84 -12.17 15.93
N LEU A 224 -19.92 -12.57 17.21
CA LEU A 224 -19.05 -12.04 18.28
C LEU A 224 -17.56 -12.27 17.98
N SER A 225 -17.24 -13.37 17.31
CA SER A 225 -15.86 -13.66 16.91
C SER A 225 -15.33 -12.69 15.86
N PHE A 226 -16.19 -12.17 14.98
CA PHE A 226 -15.87 -11.18 13.96
C PHE A 226 -15.74 -9.78 14.56
N VAL A 227 -16.65 -9.42 15.47
CA VAL A 227 -16.60 -8.17 16.23
C VAL A 227 -15.29 -8.07 17.01
N ASP A 228 -14.88 -9.12 17.74
CA ASP A 228 -13.59 -9.12 18.43
C ASP A 228 -12.41 -9.01 17.47
N PHE A 229 -12.50 -9.62 16.29
CA PHE A 229 -11.46 -9.48 15.28
C PHE A 229 -11.33 -8.02 14.84
N ILE A 230 -12.44 -7.34 14.58
CA ILE A 230 -12.45 -5.91 14.22
C ILE A 230 -11.91 -5.07 15.39
N ASP A 231 -12.28 -5.35 16.64
CA ASP A 231 -11.72 -4.67 17.81
C ASP A 231 -10.19 -4.77 17.90
N LYS A 232 -9.67 -5.97 17.69
CA LYS A 232 -8.21 -6.19 17.65
C LYS A 232 -7.58 -5.45 16.47
N LEU A 233 -8.28 -5.36 15.34
CA LEU A 233 -7.81 -4.62 14.17
C LEU A 233 -7.78 -3.12 14.44
N ILE A 234 -8.81 -2.55 15.07
CA ILE A 234 -8.88 -1.15 15.52
C ILE A 234 -7.68 -0.84 16.41
N VAL A 235 -7.48 -1.61 17.49
CA VAL A 235 -6.36 -1.44 18.41
C VAL A 235 -5.02 -1.55 17.68
N ASN A 236 -4.91 -2.44 16.69
CA ASN A 236 -3.70 -2.58 15.89
C ASN A 236 -3.41 -1.33 15.05
N PHE A 237 -4.43 -0.79 14.36
CA PHE A 237 -4.29 0.42 13.58
C PHE A 237 -3.95 1.63 14.47
N SER A 238 -4.66 1.81 15.58
CA SER A 238 -4.40 2.90 16.54
C SER A 238 -2.95 2.86 17.05
N ASN A 239 -2.49 1.73 17.58
CA ASN A 239 -1.11 1.62 18.08
C ASN A 239 -0.04 1.96 17.03
N ARG A 240 -0.28 1.65 15.76
CA ARG A 240 0.70 1.88 14.67
C ARG A 240 0.66 3.28 14.10
N PHE A 241 -0.53 3.84 13.94
CA PHE A 241 -0.70 5.12 13.26
C PHE A 241 -0.84 6.31 14.22
N ASP A 242 -1.18 6.08 15.49
CA ASP A 242 -1.21 7.15 16.49
C ASP A 242 0.21 7.56 16.92
N SER A 243 1.15 6.60 16.93
CA SER A 243 2.58 6.87 17.11
C SER A 243 3.21 7.52 15.87
N PHE A 244 2.63 7.29 14.69
CA PHE A 244 2.95 8.00 13.45
C PHE A 244 2.07 9.26 13.30
N SER A 245 1.91 10.01 14.39
CA SER A 245 1.21 11.30 14.39
C SER A 245 2.06 12.34 13.69
N PHE A 246 2.13 12.26 12.36
CA PHE A 246 2.20 13.45 11.55
C PHE A 246 0.95 14.25 11.92
N GLY A 247 1.12 15.21 12.83
CA GLY A 247 0.04 15.63 13.69
C GLY A 247 -1.11 16.27 12.93
N GLN A 248 -2.26 16.36 13.61
CA GLN A 248 -3.49 16.83 12.99
C GLN A 248 -3.31 18.26 12.48
N HIS A 249 -2.54 19.11 13.17
CA HIS A 249 -2.27 20.46 12.74
C HIS A 249 -1.38 20.50 11.50
N LEU A 250 -0.34 19.67 11.40
CA LEU A 250 0.51 19.60 10.20
C LEU A 250 -0.27 19.09 8.98
N THR A 251 -1.14 18.10 9.16
CA THR A 251 -1.98 17.59 8.07
C THR A 251 -2.95 18.67 7.61
N MET A 252 -3.64 19.31 8.56
CA MET A 252 -4.58 20.39 8.29
C MET A 252 -3.89 21.60 7.68
N PHE A 253 -2.68 21.94 8.12
CA PHE A 253 -1.87 23.02 7.56
C PHE A 253 -1.60 22.83 6.07
N ILE A 254 -1.20 21.62 5.67
CA ILE A 254 -0.94 21.34 4.26
C ILE A 254 -2.24 21.41 3.46
N GLN A 255 -3.30 20.79 3.97
CA GLN A 255 -4.57 20.70 3.26
C GLN A 255 -5.30 22.04 3.19
N ASN A 256 -5.33 22.80 4.28
CA ASN A 256 -5.97 24.11 4.40
C ASN A 256 -5.44 24.88 5.65
N PRO A 257 -4.46 25.80 5.48
CA PRO A 257 -3.90 26.56 6.59
C PRO A 257 -4.90 27.53 7.23
N PHE A 258 -5.99 27.88 6.54
CA PHE A 258 -7.01 28.82 7.03
C PHE A 258 -7.98 28.20 8.06
N LEU A 259 -7.92 26.87 8.25
CA LEU A 259 -8.73 26.16 9.26
C LEU A 259 -8.02 25.98 10.60
N ILE A 260 -6.73 26.36 10.70
CA ILE A 260 -5.98 26.23 11.95
C ILE A 260 -6.45 27.31 12.92
N THR A 261 -7.15 26.90 13.98
CA THR A 261 -7.56 27.78 15.07
C THR A 261 -6.50 27.87 16.17
N ASP A 262 -5.84 26.76 16.51
CA ASP A 262 -4.76 26.73 17.50
C ASP A 262 -3.37 26.96 16.86
N VAL A 263 -3.06 28.23 16.61
CA VAL A 263 -1.76 28.68 16.07
C VAL A 263 -0.59 28.31 16.98
N ARG A 264 -0.80 28.29 18.31
CA ARG A 264 0.23 27.93 19.30
C ARG A 264 0.48 26.42 19.29
N GLY A 265 -0.57 25.61 19.20
CA GLY A 265 -0.49 24.16 19.04
C GLY A 265 0.23 23.77 17.75
N PHE A 266 -0.16 24.36 16.62
CA PHE A 266 0.49 24.13 15.32
C PHE A 266 1.99 24.40 15.38
N SER A 267 2.40 25.58 15.84
CA SER A 267 3.82 25.95 15.88
C SER A 267 4.63 25.07 16.83
N LYS A 268 4.08 24.67 17.98
CA LYS A 268 4.70 23.68 18.87
C LYS A 268 4.89 22.34 18.17
N GLU A 269 3.84 21.82 17.52
CA GLU A 269 3.87 20.56 16.76
C GLU A 269 4.94 20.60 15.66
N VAL A 270 5.01 21.69 14.89
CA VAL A 270 6.05 21.88 13.87
C VAL A 270 7.45 21.80 14.49
N THR A 271 7.71 22.46 15.61
CA THR A 271 9.05 22.45 16.24
C THR A 271 9.44 21.12 16.89
N GLN A 272 8.46 20.24 17.18
CA GLN A 272 8.77 18.87 17.61
C GLN A 272 9.46 18.10 16.48
N HIS A 273 8.96 18.23 15.24
CA HIS A 273 9.46 17.53 14.05
C HIS A 273 10.61 18.27 13.33
N PHE A 274 10.57 19.60 13.31
CA PHE A 274 11.51 20.46 12.57
C PHE A 274 12.31 21.33 13.55
N LYS A 275 13.49 20.86 13.98
CA LYS A 275 14.33 21.58 14.96
C LYS A 275 14.85 22.94 14.49
N TRP A 276 14.84 23.20 13.19
CA TRP A 276 15.23 24.50 12.61
C TRP A 276 14.10 25.54 12.69
N ALA A 277 12.87 25.13 12.98
CA ALA A 277 11.72 26.02 12.99
C ALA A 277 11.70 26.89 14.25
N ASN A 278 11.35 28.17 14.09
CA ASN A 278 11.16 29.10 15.20
C ASN A 278 9.66 29.27 15.48
N VAL A 279 9.26 29.00 16.73
CA VAL A 279 7.85 29.05 17.16
C VAL A 279 7.24 30.42 16.90
N GLY A 280 7.86 31.50 17.39
CA GLY A 280 7.30 32.85 17.29
C GLY A 280 7.15 33.32 15.84
N HIS A 281 8.16 33.06 15.02
CA HIS A 281 8.13 33.43 13.60
C HIS A 281 7.04 32.67 12.83
N LEU A 282 6.85 31.38 13.09
CA LEU A 282 5.78 30.60 12.45
C LEU A 282 4.38 31.05 12.89
N GLN A 283 4.22 31.45 14.16
CA GLN A 283 2.95 31.98 14.66
C GLN A 283 2.57 33.27 13.94
N MET A 284 3.49 34.24 13.87
CA MET A 284 3.24 35.50 13.17
C MET A 284 2.95 35.28 11.69
N GLN A 285 3.75 34.45 11.01
CA GLN A 285 3.51 34.14 9.60
C GLN A 285 2.16 33.48 9.36
N LEU A 286 1.71 32.59 10.26
CA LEU A 286 0.42 31.93 10.10
C LEU A 286 -0.73 32.90 10.29
N VAL A 287 -0.64 33.79 11.28
CA VAL A 287 -1.63 34.86 11.50
C VAL A 287 -1.71 35.78 10.28
N ASP A 288 -0.57 36.23 9.77
CA ASP A 288 -0.51 37.11 8.60
C ASP A 288 -1.08 36.42 7.35
N LEU A 289 -0.73 35.14 7.14
CA LEU A 289 -1.26 34.35 6.03
C LEU A 289 -2.78 34.16 6.13
N GLN A 290 -3.31 33.94 7.33
CA GLN A 290 -4.74 33.76 7.55
C GLN A 290 -5.54 35.06 7.39
N ALA A 291 -4.91 36.21 7.64
CA ALA A 291 -5.50 37.54 7.44
C ALA A 291 -5.46 37.98 5.96
N ASP A 292 -4.62 37.37 5.13
CA ASP A 292 -4.50 37.68 3.70
C ASP A 292 -5.69 37.10 2.90
N VAL A 293 -6.65 37.97 2.59
CA VAL A 293 -7.85 37.62 1.82
C VAL A 293 -7.52 37.19 0.39
N ALA A 294 -6.52 37.79 -0.25
CA ALA A 294 -6.15 37.46 -1.62
C ALA A 294 -5.55 36.04 -1.70
N LEU A 295 -4.68 35.68 -0.75
CA LEU A 295 -4.16 34.32 -0.65
C LEU A 295 -5.26 33.31 -0.33
N LYS A 296 -6.22 33.67 0.52
CA LYS A 296 -7.39 32.81 0.82
C LYS A 296 -8.23 32.55 -0.42
N GLU A 297 -8.50 33.56 -1.24
CA GLU A 297 -9.23 33.40 -2.51
C GLU A 297 -8.44 32.55 -3.52
N GLN A 298 -7.13 32.74 -3.61
CA GLN A 298 -6.29 31.94 -4.50
C GLN A 298 -6.25 30.48 -4.06
N PHE A 299 -6.20 30.22 -2.75
CA PHE A 299 -6.26 28.87 -2.20
C PHE A 299 -7.53 28.13 -2.65
N VAL A 300 -8.71 28.77 -2.61
CA VAL A 300 -9.97 28.16 -3.08
C VAL A 300 -9.92 27.76 -4.56
N LYS A 301 -9.10 28.45 -5.37
CA LYS A 301 -8.96 28.22 -6.81
C LYS A 301 -7.87 27.21 -7.18
N THR A 302 -7.05 26.77 -6.22
CA THR A 302 -5.87 25.91 -6.48
C THR A 302 -5.86 24.68 -5.58
N ASP A 303 -5.27 23.59 -6.05
CA ASP A 303 -5.01 22.46 -5.15
C ASP A 303 -3.94 22.84 -4.09
N PRO A 304 -3.93 22.16 -2.92
CA PRO A 304 -3.02 22.52 -1.83
C PRO A 304 -1.53 22.46 -2.20
N SER A 305 -1.13 21.54 -3.09
CA SER A 305 0.27 21.44 -3.51
C SER A 305 0.66 22.65 -4.36
N THR A 306 -0.18 23.04 -5.33
CA THR A 306 0.05 24.24 -6.15
C THR A 306 0.07 25.50 -5.31
N PHE A 307 -0.83 25.63 -4.33
CA PHE A 307 -0.86 26.76 -3.41
C PHE A 307 0.49 26.96 -2.71
N TRP A 308 1.00 25.92 -2.04
CA TRP A 308 2.27 26.01 -1.32
C TRP A 308 3.49 26.18 -2.22
N LEU A 309 3.46 25.59 -3.42
CA LEU A 309 4.62 25.57 -4.31
C LEU A 309 4.74 26.83 -5.19
N GLN A 310 3.61 27.45 -5.54
CA GLN A 310 3.56 28.50 -6.58
C GLN A 310 2.92 29.79 -6.09
N VAL A 311 1.90 29.71 -5.22
CA VAL A 311 1.14 30.89 -4.77
C VAL A 311 1.78 31.57 -3.58
N VAL A 312 2.14 30.81 -2.54
CA VAL A 312 2.66 31.39 -1.29
C VAL A 312 4.04 32.02 -1.51
N PRO A 313 4.21 33.35 -1.32
CA PRO A 313 5.49 34.02 -1.55
C PRO A 313 6.54 33.64 -0.50
N GLU A 314 7.74 33.23 -0.96
CA GLU A 314 8.85 32.84 -0.07
C GLU A 314 9.40 34.02 0.74
N THR A 315 9.30 35.25 0.22
CA THR A 315 9.77 36.45 0.91
C THR A 315 8.90 36.81 2.11
N ALA A 316 7.59 36.63 2.03
CA ALA A 316 6.66 36.95 3.12
C ALA A 316 6.48 35.77 4.09
N PHE A 317 6.44 34.53 3.60
CA PHE A 317 6.17 33.34 4.42
C PHE A 317 7.28 32.26 4.34
N PRO A 318 8.57 32.60 4.55
CA PRO A 318 9.67 31.66 4.37
C PRO A 318 9.60 30.43 5.29
N GLY A 319 9.10 30.59 6.52
CA GLY A 319 9.00 29.50 7.49
C GLY A 319 7.92 28.51 7.10
N LEU A 320 6.70 29.01 6.88
CA LEU A 320 5.55 28.19 6.47
C LEU A 320 5.79 27.47 5.16
N ARG A 321 6.31 28.18 4.14
CA ARG A 321 6.63 27.59 2.84
C ARG A 321 7.68 26.51 2.97
N LYS A 322 8.72 26.71 3.79
CA LYS A 322 9.75 25.70 4.03
C LYS A 322 9.18 24.47 4.71
N VAL A 323 8.29 24.62 5.71
CA VAL A 323 7.58 23.48 6.33
C VAL A 323 6.77 22.73 5.27
N ALA A 324 5.96 23.44 4.48
CA ALA A 324 5.14 22.83 3.44
C ALA A 324 5.96 22.06 2.39
N LEU A 325 7.09 22.63 1.94
CA LEU A 325 8.01 21.98 1.02
C LEU A 325 8.58 20.68 1.58
N HIS A 326 8.99 20.66 2.85
CA HIS A 326 9.52 19.44 3.46
C HIS A 326 8.47 18.33 3.44
N ILE A 327 7.22 18.68 3.74
CA ILE A 327 6.12 17.71 3.87
C ILE A 327 5.68 17.19 2.50
N LEU A 328 5.41 18.09 1.56
CA LEU A 328 4.96 17.75 0.21
C LEU A 328 6.01 16.97 -0.59
N THR A 329 7.30 17.11 -0.24
CA THR A 329 8.38 16.38 -0.92
C THR A 329 8.64 14.99 -0.33
N MET A 330 8.13 14.70 0.87
CA MET A 330 8.23 13.36 1.47
C MET A 330 7.62 12.30 0.55
N PHE A 331 8.26 11.14 0.49
CA PHE A 331 7.70 10.00 -0.21
C PHE A 331 6.59 9.38 0.65
N GLY A 332 5.36 9.46 0.18
CA GLY A 332 4.22 8.82 0.84
C GLY A 332 4.31 7.29 0.79
N SER A 333 4.76 6.73 -0.34
CA SER A 333 4.84 5.29 -0.55
C SER A 333 6.17 4.86 -1.17
N THR A 334 6.45 3.56 -1.12
CA THR A 334 7.57 2.94 -1.83
C THR A 334 7.33 2.80 -3.32
N TYR A 335 6.17 3.22 -3.86
CA TYR A 335 5.80 3.02 -5.27
C TYR A 335 6.88 3.50 -6.23
N ASN A 336 7.38 4.73 -6.05
CA ASN A 336 8.41 5.28 -6.92
C ASN A 336 9.72 4.49 -6.86
N CYS A 337 10.05 3.94 -5.69
CA CYS A 337 11.19 3.05 -5.52
C CYS A 337 10.94 1.71 -6.21
N GLU A 338 9.77 1.09 -6.03
CA GLU A 338 9.40 -0.18 -6.66
C GLU A 338 9.36 -0.08 -8.19
N ALA A 339 8.80 1.01 -8.72
CA ALA A 339 8.80 1.30 -10.14
C ALA A 339 10.24 1.48 -10.67
N ALA A 340 11.10 2.17 -9.91
CA ALA A 340 12.52 2.29 -10.23
C ALA A 340 13.22 0.92 -10.25
N PHE A 341 13.01 0.07 -9.24
CA PHE A 341 13.59 -1.28 -9.20
C PHE A 341 13.08 -2.17 -10.34
N SER A 342 11.79 -2.10 -10.67
CA SER A 342 11.22 -2.83 -11.80
C SER A 342 11.88 -2.42 -13.12
N THR A 343 12.01 -1.10 -13.34
CA THR A 343 12.73 -0.54 -14.48
C THR A 343 14.20 -0.99 -14.50
N MET A 344 14.86 -0.99 -13.34
CA MET A 344 16.24 -1.44 -13.21
C MET A 344 16.39 -2.90 -13.61
N ASN A 345 15.45 -3.77 -13.24
CA ASN A 345 15.47 -5.19 -13.62
C ASN A 345 15.31 -5.38 -15.13
N ILE A 346 14.49 -4.55 -15.79
CA ILE A 346 14.38 -4.53 -17.25
C ILE A 346 15.71 -4.10 -17.89
N ILE A 347 16.38 -3.09 -17.31
CA ILE A 347 17.68 -2.61 -17.82
C ILE A 347 18.77 -3.67 -17.60
N LYS A 348 18.78 -4.33 -16.43
CA LYS A 348 19.65 -5.43 -16.03
C LYS A 348 19.10 -6.78 -16.49
N THR A 349 19.00 -6.99 -17.80
CA THR A 349 18.68 -8.33 -18.33
C THR A 349 19.83 -9.31 -18.08
N LYS A 350 19.52 -10.61 -17.94
CA LYS A 350 20.51 -11.70 -17.82
C LYS A 350 21.58 -11.72 -18.95
N TYR A 351 21.25 -11.13 -20.09
CA TYR A 351 22.11 -11.05 -21.29
C TYR A 351 23.03 -9.82 -21.33
N ARG A 352 22.94 -8.88 -20.37
CA ARG A 352 23.78 -7.66 -20.30
C ARG A 352 24.84 -7.77 -19.23
N SER A 353 25.83 -8.63 -19.45
CA SER A 353 26.94 -8.89 -18.51
C SER A 353 27.96 -7.75 -18.38
N ARG A 354 27.93 -6.71 -19.23
CA ARG A 354 28.93 -5.63 -19.30
C ARG A 354 28.44 -4.25 -18.81
N LEU A 355 27.23 -4.14 -18.27
CA LEU A 355 26.70 -2.85 -17.84
C LEU A 355 27.38 -2.40 -16.54
N THR A 356 28.17 -1.31 -16.60
CA THR A 356 28.78 -0.73 -15.39
C THR A 356 27.72 -0.01 -14.55
N ASN A 357 28.03 0.23 -13.27
CA ASN A 357 27.15 0.99 -12.37
C ASN A 357 26.87 2.41 -12.88
N GLU A 358 27.85 3.04 -13.52
CA GLU A 358 27.68 4.37 -14.10
C GLU A 358 26.71 4.36 -15.28
N HIS A 359 26.85 3.42 -16.22
CA HIS A 359 25.91 3.27 -17.32
C HIS A 359 24.50 2.94 -16.82
N LEU A 360 24.37 2.08 -15.79
CA LEU A 360 23.10 1.81 -15.15
C LEU A 360 22.46 3.09 -14.58
N GLN A 361 23.25 3.91 -13.89
CA GLN A 361 22.78 5.16 -13.32
C GLN A 361 22.26 6.11 -14.41
N MET A 362 22.96 6.23 -15.54
CA MET A 362 22.52 7.05 -16.67
C MET A 362 21.23 6.52 -17.30
N CYS A 363 21.13 5.21 -17.53
CA CYS A 363 19.91 4.58 -18.02
C CYS A 363 18.72 4.80 -17.07
N MET A 364 18.94 4.67 -15.77
CA MET A 364 17.92 4.91 -14.75
C MET A 364 17.45 6.37 -14.73
N ARG A 365 18.36 7.34 -14.88
CA ARG A 365 17.98 8.77 -14.98
C ARG A 365 17.09 9.03 -16.18
N ILE A 366 17.40 8.43 -17.33
CA ILE A 366 16.60 8.57 -18.56
C ILE A 366 15.26 7.84 -18.42
N ALA A 367 15.23 6.67 -17.79
CA ALA A 367 14.02 5.87 -17.68
C ALA A 367 13.02 6.40 -16.64
N LEU A 368 13.51 7.06 -15.58
CA LEU A 368 12.66 7.55 -14.49
C LEU A 368 12.31 9.03 -14.60
N THR A 369 12.92 9.76 -15.53
CA THR A 369 12.57 11.17 -15.74
C THR A 369 11.24 11.30 -16.48
N PRO A 370 10.31 12.16 -16.04
CA PRO A 370 9.13 12.50 -16.82
C PRO A 370 9.47 13.37 -18.04
N PHE A 371 10.69 13.91 -18.11
CA PHE A 371 11.16 14.68 -19.25
C PHE A 371 11.26 13.79 -20.48
N LYS A 372 10.62 14.21 -21.58
CA LYS A 372 10.78 13.59 -22.89
C LYS A 372 11.81 14.38 -23.68
N PRO A 373 13.04 13.87 -23.85
CA PRO A 373 14.01 14.51 -24.74
C PRO A 373 13.42 14.63 -26.16
N ARG A 374 13.78 15.70 -26.87
CA ARG A 374 13.38 15.87 -28.28
C ARG A 374 14.23 14.95 -29.16
N PHE A 375 13.96 13.65 -29.10
CA PHE A 375 14.75 12.60 -29.77
C PHE A 375 14.94 12.85 -31.27
N LYS A 376 13.92 13.38 -31.96
CA LYS A 376 14.01 13.72 -33.39
C LYS A 376 15.10 14.76 -33.68
N ILE A 377 15.19 15.79 -32.83
CA ILE A 377 16.20 16.86 -32.98
C ILE A 377 17.59 16.29 -32.67
N LEU A 378 17.72 15.53 -31.57
CA LEU A 378 18.98 14.91 -31.19
C LEU A 378 19.49 13.93 -32.25
N ALA A 379 18.59 13.11 -32.83
CA ALA A 379 18.93 12.18 -33.90
C ALA A 379 19.33 12.91 -35.19
N SER A 380 18.66 14.01 -35.54
CA SER A 380 19.01 14.81 -36.72
C SER A 380 20.37 15.54 -36.60
N GLN A 381 20.82 15.79 -35.38
CA GLN A 381 22.10 16.44 -35.08
C GLN A 381 23.24 15.44 -34.85
N ALA A 382 22.92 14.17 -34.64
CA ALA A 382 23.93 13.12 -34.50
C ALA A 382 24.51 12.79 -35.88
N ARG A 383 25.83 13.01 -36.06
CA ARG A 383 26.54 12.46 -37.23
C ARG A 383 26.49 10.94 -37.13
N ALA A 384 25.71 10.30 -37.99
CA ALA A 384 25.76 8.86 -38.16
C ALA A 384 27.14 8.48 -38.70
N GLN A 385 28.00 7.96 -37.83
CA GLN A 385 29.23 7.29 -38.22
C GLN A 385 28.83 5.92 -38.74
N PHE A 386 28.48 5.85 -40.03
CA PHE A 386 28.37 4.57 -40.73
C PHE A 386 29.79 4.04 -40.94
N SER A 387 30.33 3.32 -39.95
CA SER A 387 31.48 2.43 -40.20
C SER A 387 30.95 1.18 -40.88
N HIS A 388 31.42 0.95 -42.12
CA HIS A 388 31.19 -0.23 -42.94
C HIS A 388 31.65 -1.53 -42.29
#